data_AF-A0A193GGH6-F1
#
_entry.id   AF-A0A193GGH6-F1
#
_cell.length_a   1.000
_cell.length_b   1.000
_cell.length_c   1.000
_cell.angle_alpha   90.00
_cell.angle_beta   90.00
_cell.angle_gamma   90.00
#
_symmetry.space_group_name_H-M   'P 1'
#
loop_
_entity.id
_entity.type
_entity.pdbx_description
1 polymer ?
#
loop_
_entity_poly.entity_id
_entity_poly.type
_entity_poly.pdbx_seq_one_letter_code
_entity_poly.pdbx_strand_id
1 'polypeptide(L)'
;MNQWCIRDTGYLMNVLKLFPDEKSARAKQSDPAPAHSFEQFWAAWPRRTAKRAAQKAWARMTPDEQAQAMEALPQHVRYWRVTGTESQYIPHPATWLNGARWEDEIELPQKAASAQRESGPGWWTSHSLMERKGRDVGVGPARAGETTDQYRARIQQAIEEQVRFGKVA
;
A
#
# COMPACT_ATOMS: atom_id res chain seq x y z
N MET A 1 -58.95 2.80 -53.57
CA MET A 1 -60.14 2.90 -52.69
C MET A 1 -60.24 1.58 -51.95
N ASN A 2 -60.10 1.56 -50.61
CA ASN A 2 -60.55 0.46 -49.73
C ASN A 2 -60.37 0.93 -48.28
N GLN A 3 -61.50 1.25 -47.64
CA GLN A 3 -61.60 1.45 -46.19
C GLN A 3 -61.78 0.07 -45.53
N TRP A 4 -61.15 -0.17 -44.38
CA TRP A 4 -61.75 -0.93 -43.28
C TRP A 4 -61.16 -0.42 -41.95
N CYS A 5 -62.06 -0.17 -41.01
CA CYS A 5 -61.84 0.36 -39.66
C CYS A 5 -61.10 -0.64 -38.75
N ILE A 6 -60.59 -0.18 -37.59
CA ILE A 6 -60.94 -0.72 -36.24
C ILE A 6 -60.29 0.14 -35.13
N ARG A 7 -61.06 0.23 -34.04
CA ARG A 7 -60.95 0.94 -32.75
C ARG A 7 -59.91 0.35 -31.79
N ASP A 8 -59.33 1.25 -30.97
CA ASP A 8 -59.22 1.23 -29.49
C ASP A 8 -58.52 0.07 -28.74
N THR A 9 -58.11 0.40 -27.50
CA THR A 9 -57.66 -0.45 -26.38
C THR A 9 -56.19 -0.91 -26.31
N GLY A 10 -55.40 -0.14 -25.55
CA GLY A 10 -55.00 -0.57 -24.20
C GLY A 10 -53.96 -1.70 -24.01
N TYR A 11 -52.77 -1.27 -23.59
CA TYR A 11 -51.99 -1.81 -22.45
C TYR A 11 -51.12 -3.08 -22.62
N LEU A 12 -49.87 -2.92 -22.16
CA LEU A 12 -48.92 -3.92 -21.66
C LEU A 12 -48.18 -4.84 -22.64
N MET A 13 -46.95 -4.44 -23.01
CA MET A 13 -45.72 -4.88 -22.32
C MET A 13 -44.47 -4.60 -23.18
N ASN A 14 -43.49 -3.95 -22.54
CA ASN A 14 -42.07 -4.28 -22.57
C ASN A 14 -41.31 -4.21 -23.92
N VAL A 15 -40.32 -3.33 -23.99
CA VAL A 15 -38.90 -3.69 -24.13
C VAL A 15 -38.05 -2.42 -24.24
N LEU A 16 -37.01 -2.39 -23.41
CA LEU A 16 -35.83 -1.53 -23.44
C LEU A 16 -35.58 -0.82 -24.77
N LYS A 17 -35.26 0.49 -24.70
CA LYS A 17 -33.96 1.01 -25.16
C LYS A 17 -33.79 2.51 -24.94
N LEU A 18 -32.58 2.84 -24.49
CA LEU A 18 -31.79 4.06 -24.78
C LEU A 18 -31.84 5.19 -23.74
N PHE A 19 -30.84 5.14 -22.87
CA PHE A 19 -30.17 6.30 -22.24
C PHE A 19 -29.98 7.46 -23.24
N PRO A 20 -30.11 8.72 -22.77
CA PRO A 20 -28.91 9.54 -22.73
C PRO A 20 -28.71 10.33 -21.41
N ASP A 21 -27.57 10.98 -21.39
CA ASP A 21 -26.73 11.45 -20.31
C ASP A 21 -27.09 12.85 -19.76
N GLU A 22 -26.55 13.13 -18.57
CA GLU A 22 -26.28 14.45 -17.97
C GLU A 22 -27.35 15.56 -17.99
N LYS A 23 -27.89 15.87 -16.79
CA LYS A 23 -27.92 17.28 -16.33
C LYS A 23 -27.95 17.40 -14.81
N SER A 24 -26.76 17.67 -14.30
CA SER A 24 -26.48 18.38 -13.05
C SER A 24 -27.28 19.69 -12.96
N ALA A 25 -27.93 19.92 -11.81
CA ALA A 25 -27.91 21.19 -11.06
C ALA A 25 -29.13 21.34 -10.12
N ARG A 26 -28.95 21.03 -8.83
CA ARG A 26 -29.49 21.89 -7.77
C ARG A 26 -28.61 21.79 -6.52
N ALA A 27 -27.62 22.68 -6.47
CA ALA A 27 -26.91 23.03 -5.25
C ALA A 27 -27.88 23.73 -4.27
N LYS A 28 -27.85 23.30 -3.02
CA LYS A 28 -28.15 24.16 -1.86
C LYS A 28 -26.89 24.16 -1.00
N GLN A 29 -26.33 25.35 -0.86
CA GLN A 29 -25.19 25.67 0.00
C GLN A 29 -25.68 25.77 1.45
N SER A 30 -24.94 25.12 2.33
CA SER A 30 -24.85 25.46 3.75
C SER A 30 -23.48 24.98 4.23
N ASP A 31 -22.53 25.89 4.34
CA ASP A 31 -21.24 25.62 4.98
C ASP A 31 -21.44 25.34 6.48
N PRO A 32 -20.91 24.22 6.96
CA PRO A 32 -20.01 24.31 8.11
C PRO A 32 -18.74 23.47 7.92
N ALA A 33 -17.59 24.08 8.22
CA ALA A 33 -16.24 23.50 8.20
C ALA A 33 -15.77 23.00 6.82
N PRO A 34 -14.45 22.81 6.56
CA PRO A 34 -14.01 22.18 5.31
C PRO A 34 -14.49 20.73 5.32
N ALA A 35 -15.72 20.50 4.85
CA ALA A 35 -16.23 19.16 4.61
C ALA A 35 -15.29 18.51 3.61
N HIS A 36 -14.46 17.58 4.09
CA HIS A 36 -13.56 16.84 3.22
C HIS A 36 -14.37 16.23 2.09
N SER A 37 -13.96 16.47 0.85
CA SER A 37 -14.75 16.01 -0.28
C SER A 37 -14.49 14.52 -0.49
N PHE A 38 -15.54 13.78 -0.85
CA PHE A 38 -15.43 12.38 -1.26
C PHE A 38 -14.38 12.17 -2.37
N GLU A 39 -14.16 13.18 -3.22
CA GLU A 39 -13.15 13.14 -4.28
C GLU A 39 -11.72 13.09 -3.74
N GLN A 40 -11.42 13.84 -2.67
CA GLN A 40 -10.12 13.79 -2.00
C GLN A 40 -9.87 12.39 -1.42
N PHE A 41 -10.86 11.85 -0.70
CA PHE A 41 -10.82 10.48 -0.19
C PHE A 41 -10.60 9.45 -1.32
N TRP A 42 -11.36 9.57 -2.41
CA TRP A 42 -11.30 8.65 -3.54
C TRP A 42 -9.96 8.71 -4.29
N ALA A 43 -9.34 9.89 -4.38
CA ALA A 43 -8.05 10.08 -5.02
C ALA A 43 -6.90 9.45 -4.22
N ALA A 44 -6.98 9.49 -2.88
CA ALA A 44 -5.97 8.93 -2.00
C ALA A 44 -6.04 7.39 -1.88
N TRP A 45 -7.17 6.77 -2.24
CA TRP A 45 -7.35 5.33 -2.11
C TRP A 45 -6.61 4.53 -3.21
N PRO A 46 -5.74 3.57 -2.87
CA PRO A 46 -4.92 2.84 -3.85
C PRO A 46 -5.74 1.92 -4.76
N ARG A 47 -6.80 1.30 -4.22
CA ARG A 47 -7.71 0.39 -4.94
C ARG A 47 -9.03 1.09 -5.28
N ARG A 48 -9.13 1.71 -6.46
CA ARG A 48 -10.31 2.46 -6.90
C ARG A 48 -11.44 1.56 -7.46
N THR A 49 -12.02 0.71 -6.60
CA THR A 49 -13.13 -0.21 -6.96
C THR A 49 -14.43 0.15 -6.22
N ALA A 50 -15.58 -0.12 -6.83
CA ALA A 50 -16.91 0.06 -6.23
C ALA A 50 -17.23 1.50 -5.76
N LYS A 51 -16.92 2.51 -6.60
CA LYS A 51 -17.10 3.95 -6.31
C LYS A 51 -18.50 4.30 -5.78
N ARG A 52 -19.56 3.75 -6.40
CA ARG A 52 -20.96 4.02 -5.98
C ARG A 52 -21.25 3.58 -4.54
N ALA A 53 -20.74 2.41 -4.15
CA ALA A 53 -20.91 1.92 -2.77
C ALA A 53 -20.15 2.78 -1.77
N ALA A 54 -18.94 3.21 -2.13
CA ALA A 54 -18.13 4.11 -1.29
C ALA A 54 -18.77 5.49 -1.14
N GLN A 55 -19.32 6.04 -2.22
CA GLN A 55 -20.02 7.33 -2.19
C GLN A 55 -21.26 7.26 -1.29
N LYS A 56 -22.02 6.17 -1.34
CA LYS A 56 -23.17 5.95 -0.46
C LYS A 56 -22.75 5.80 1.00
N ALA A 57 -21.64 5.12 1.28
CA ALA A 57 -21.09 5.01 2.64
C ALA A 57 -20.65 6.38 3.16
N TRP A 58 -19.89 7.15 2.36
CA TRP A 58 -19.44 8.50 2.68
C TRP A 58 -20.60 9.45 2.99
N ALA A 59 -21.65 9.43 2.16
CA ALA A 59 -22.83 10.27 2.36
C ALA A 59 -23.64 9.97 3.63
N ARG A 60 -23.43 8.79 4.24
CA ARG A 60 -24.08 8.41 5.51
C ARG A 60 -23.28 8.84 6.75
N MET A 61 -22.01 9.20 6.57
CA MET A 61 -21.12 9.60 7.66
C MET A 61 -21.36 11.05 8.05
N THR A 62 -21.17 11.34 9.33
CA THR A 62 -21.13 12.69 9.88
C THR A 62 -19.86 13.42 9.42
N PRO A 63 -19.85 14.77 9.44
CA PRO A 63 -18.66 15.55 9.11
C PRO A 63 -17.43 15.21 9.98
N ASP A 64 -17.66 14.84 11.24
CA ASP A 64 -16.61 14.45 12.17
C ASP A 64 -15.96 13.12 11.79
N GLU A 65 -16.78 12.09 11.52
CA GLU A 65 -16.29 10.79 11.03
C GLU A 65 -15.54 10.94 9.69
N GLN A 66 -16.00 11.84 8.81
CA GLN A 66 -15.30 12.12 7.56
C GLN A 66 -13.91 12.73 7.79
N ALA A 67 -13.77 13.60 8.79
CA ALA A 67 -12.49 14.19 9.17
C ALA A 67 -11.53 13.13 9.74
N GLN A 68 -12.01 12.32 10.69
CA GLN A 68 -11.22 11.23 11.28
C GLN A 68 -10.77 10.21 10.21
N ALA A 69 -11.67 9.84 9.29
CA ALA A 69 -11.35 8.95 8.19
C ALA A 69 -10.26 9.51 7.27
N MET A 70 -10.29 10.81 6.98
CA MET A 70 -9.25 11.47 6.17
C MET A 70 -7.91 11.58 6.88
N GLU A 71 -7.93 11.75 8.20
CA GLU A 71 -6.72 11.79 9.03
C GLU A 71 -6.04 10.41 9.12
N ALA A 72 -6.81 9.34 9.29
CA ALA A 72 -6.28 7.98 9.39
C ALA A 72 -5.83 7.41 8.03
N LEU A 73 -6.46 7.83 6.92
CA LEU A 73 -6.23 7.25 5.59
C LEU A 73 -4.74 7.16 5.17
N PRO A 74 -3.91 8.22 5.30
CA PRO A 74 -2.50 8.15 4.95
C PRO A 74 -1.73 7.07 5.72
N GLN A 75 -2.09 6.82 6.99
CA GLN A 75 -1.46 5.79 7.81
C GLN A 75 -1.79 4.38 7.31
N HIS A 76 -3.07 4.11 6.99
CA HIS A 76 -3.47 2.83 6.39
C HIS A 76 -2.83 2.61 5.01
N VAL A 77 -2.77 3.65 4.16
CA VAL A 77 -2.12 3.57 2.85
C VAL A 77 -0.64 3.26 3.00
N ARG A 78 0.03 3.89 3.97
CA ARG A 78 1.43 3.59 4.29
C ARG A 78 1.59 2.16 4.81
N TYR A 79 0.69 1.69 5.67
CA TYR A 79 0.70 0.33 6.19
C TYR A 79 0.66 -0.70 5.05
N TRP A 80 -0.32 -0.63 4.16
CA TRP A 80 -0.43 -1.55 3.01
C TRP A 80 0.80 -1.51 2.10
N ARG A 81 1.41 -0.32 1.94
CA ARG A 81 2.65 -0.18 1.16
C ARG A 81 3.84 -0.85 1.85
N VAL A 82 3.99 -0.71 3.17
CA VAL A 82 5.12 -1.28 3.92
C VAL A 82 4.99 -2.80 4.05
N THR A 83 3.77 -3.30 4.25
CA THR A 83 3.49 -4.75 4.32
C THR A 83 3.57 -5.44 2.97
N GLY A 84 3.69 -4.70 1.86
CA GLY A 84 3.71 -5.26 0.51
C GLY A 84 2.38 -5.91 0.13
N THR A 85 1.26 -5.42 0.68
CA THR A 85 -0.07 -5.98 0.42
C THR A 85 -0.47 -5.75 -1.03
N GLU A 86 -0.78 -6.83 -1.75
CA GLU A 86 -1.27 -6.71 -3.13
C GLU A 86 -2.62 -6.00 -3.17
N SER A 87 -2.87 -5.25 -4.25
CA SER A 87 -4.08 -4.44 -4.44
C SER A 87 -5.39 -5.22 -4.28
N GLN A 88 -5.38 -6.53 -4.51
CA GLN A 88 -6.55 -7.41 -4.36
C GLN A 88 -6.94 -7.67 -2.90
N TYR A 89 -5.98 -7.61 -1.97
CA TYR A 89 -6.19 -7.78 -0.53
C TYR A 89 -6.45 -6.46 0.20
N ILE A 90 -6.26 -5.31 -0.47
CA ILE A 90 -6.67 -4.02 0.06
C ILE A 90 -8.20 -3.99 0.16
N PRO A 91 -8.78 -3.70 1.34
CA PRO A 91 -10.22 -3.68 1.53
C PRO A 91 -10.88 -2.66 0.60
N HIS A 92 -12.15 -2.91 0.25
CA HIS A 92 -12.93 -1.94 -0.51
C HIS A 92 -13.17 -0.69 0.35
N PRO A 93 -13.16 0.52 -0.25
CA PRO A 93 -13.38 1.76 0.50
C PRO A 93 -14.73 1.76 1.22
N ALA A 94 -15.78 1.21 0.59
CA ALA A 94 -17.08 1.07 1.25
C ALA A 94 -17.04 0.18 2.50
N THR A 95 -16.28 -0.92 2.47
CA THR A 95 -16.15 -1.86 3.61
C THR A 95 -15.35 -1.22 4.74
N TRP A 96 -14.31 -0.46 4.40
CA TRP A 96 -13.50 0.26 5.37
C TRP A 96 -14.29 1.39 6.04
N LEU A 97 -15.05 2.17 5.27
CA LEU A 97 -15.92 3.23 5.79
C LEU A 97 -17.08 2.69 6.65
N ASN A 98 -17.78 1.65 6.19
CA ASN A 98 -18.89 1.07 6.97
C ASN A 98 -18.42 0.38 8.26
N GLY A 99 -17.16 -0.03 8.33
CA GLY A 99 -16.58 -0.71 9.48
C GLY A 99 -15.88 0.22 10.47
N ALA A 100 -16.00 1.54 10.32
CA ALA A 100 -15.34 2.53 11.18
C ALA A 100 -13.83 2.29 11.36
N ARG A 101 -13.17 1.73 10.35
CA ARG A 101 -11.81 1.21 10.47
C ARG A 101 -10.72 2.29 10.61
N TRP A 102 -11.09 3.56 10.57
CA TRP A 102 -10.19 4.65 10.93
C TRP A 102 -9.92 4.69 12.45
N GLU A 103 -10.76 4.01 13.26
CA GLU A 103 -10.56 3.84 14.70
C GLU A 103 -9.65 2.63 15.03
N ASP A 104 -9.36 1.75 14.05
CA ASP A 104 -8.51 0.59 14.26
C ASP A 104 -7.05 1.04 14.51
N GLU A 105 -6.45 0.58 15.60
CA GLU A 105 -5.04 0.83 15.88
C GLU A 105 -4.13 0.10 14.86
N ILE A 106 -3.32 0.87 14.13
CA ILE A 106 -2.36 0.33 13.17
C ILE A 106 -0.94 0.43 13.72
N GLU A 107 -0.36 -0.71 14.03
CA GLU A 107 1.08 -0.78 14.27
C GLU A 107 1.82 -0.82 12.93
N LEU A 108 2.37 0.32 12.53
CA LEU A 108 3.29 0.37 11.41
C LEU A 108 4.55 -0.39 11.81
N PRO A 109 4.92 -1.50 11.12
CA PRO A 109 6.17 -2.17 11.42
C PRO A 109 7.29 -1.14 11.19
N GLN A 110 7.93 -0.73 12.29
CA GLN A 110 9.14 0.05 12.19
C GLN A 110 10.13 -0.86 11.51
N LYS A 111 10.32 -0.70 10.20
CA LYS A 111 11.45 -1.29 9.51
C LYS A 111 12.66 -0.79 10.28
N ALA A 112 13.20 -1.67 11.12
CA ALA A 112 14.14 -1.29 12.14
C ALA A 112 15.26 -0.51 11.45
N ALA A 113 15.40 0.77 11.79
CA ALA A 113 16.43 1.65 11.25
C ALA A 113 17.86 1.12 11.55
N SER A 114 17.97 0.00 12.28
CA SER A 114 19.18 -0.78 12.52
C SER A 114 19.61 -1.67 11.36
N ALA A 115 18.72 -2.12 10.46
CA ALA A 115 19.13 -2.97 9.32
C ALA A 115 19.99 -2.23 8.27
N GLN A 116 20.03 -0.89 8.34
CA GLN A 116 20.84 -0.04 7.46
C GLN A 116 22.10 0.52 8.15
N ARG A 117 22.35 0.19 9.42
CA ARG A 117 23.59 0.61 10.11
C ARG A 117 24.84 -0.13 9.63
N GLU A 118 24.69 -1.12 8.76
CA GLU A 118 25.79 -1.84 8.11
C GLU A 118 25.98 -1.46 6.63
N SER A 119 25.37 -0.37 6.16
CA SER A 119 25.49 0.10 4.76
C SER A 119 26.85 0.76 4.46
N GLY A 120 27.94 0.30 5.09
CA GLY A 120 29.28 0.63 4.64
C GLY A 120 29.66 -0.20 3.41
N PRO A 121 30.73 0.17 2.68
CA PRO A 121 31.30 -0.73 1.69
C PRO A 121 31.55 -2.09 2.33
N GLY A 122 31.06 -3.17 1.70
CA GLY A 122 31.24 -4.53 2.23
C GLY A 122 32.70 -4.79 2.54
N TRP A 123 32.99 -5.60 3.56
CA TRP A 123 34.37 -5.82 4.02
C TRP A 123 35.33 -6.33 2.91
N TRP A 124 34.80 -6.89 1.83
CA TRP A 124 35.53 -7.35 0.65
C TRP A 124 35.89 -6.24 -0.37
N THR A 125 35.40 -5.02 -0.19
CA THR A 125 35.56 -3.91 -1.17
C THR A 125 36.93 -3.24 -1.14
N SER A 126 37.70 -3.39 -0.05
CA SER A 126 39.03 -2.83 0.10
C SER A 126 39.94 -3.80 0.85
N HIS A 127 41.22 -3.84 0.47
CA HIS A 127 42.23 -4.66 1.15
C HIS A 127 42.32 -4.36 2.65
N SER A 128 42.28 -3.07 3.02
CA SER A 128 42.26 -2.62 4.41
C SER A 128 41.07 -3.16 5.23
N LEU A 129 39.90 -3.26 4.59
CA LEU A 129 38.69 -3.79 5.21
C LEU A 129 38.75 -5.32 5.32
N MET A 130 39.33 -6.01 4.34
CA MET A 130 39.60 -7.45 4.39
C MET A 130 40.62 -7.79 5.48
N GLU A 131 41.67 -6.99 5.66
CA GLU A 131 42.63 -7.16 6.77
C GLU A 131 42.01 -6.91 8.13
N ARG A 132 41.11 -5.92 8.23
CA ARG A 132 40.35 -5.68 9.47
C ARG A 132 39.40 -6.84 9.76
N LYS A 133 38.67 -7.33 8.75
CA LYS A 133 37.74 -8.46 8.93
C LYS A 133 38.49 -9.76 9.18
N GLY A 134 39.61 -10.01 8.51
CA GLY A 134 40.49 -11.14 8.75
C GLY A 134 40.95 -11.21 10.20
N ARG A 135 41.45 -10.09 10.75
CA ARG A 135 41.81 -10.00 12.18
C ARG A 135 40.65 -10.31 13.11
N ASP A 136 39.47 -9.77 12.82
CA ASP A 136 38.23 -10.00 13.59
C ASP A 136 37.82 -11.49 13.59
N VAL A 137 37.96 -12.17 12.45
CA VAL A 137 37.62 -13.60 12.33
C VAL A 137 38.76 -14.56 12.66
N GLY A 138 39.92 -14.04 13.11
CA GLY A 138 41.11 -14.85 13.41
C GLY A 138 41.90 -15.35 12.20
N VAL A 139 41.55 -14.88 10.99
CA VAL A 139 42.29 -15.14 9.75
C VAL A 139 43.39 -14.07 9.66
N GLY A 140 44.62 -14.43 10.01
CA GLY A 140 45.80 -13.55 9.88
C GLY A 140 45.99 -12.97 8.46
N PRO A 141 46.95 -12.05 8.25
CA PRO A 141 47.09 -11.29 7.00
C PRO A 141 47.26 -12.17 5.76
N ALA A 142 47.04 -11.57 4.57
CA ALA A 142 47.22 -12.25 3.29
C ALA A 142 48.63 -12.86 3.19
N ARG A 143 48.71 -14.12 2.75
CA ARG A 143 49.99 -14.84 2.65
C ARG A 143 50.77 -14.40 1.42
N ALA A 144 52.09 -14.52 1.47
CA ALA A 144 52.94 -14.23 0.32
C ALA A 144 52.56 -15.14 -0.87
N GLY A 145 52.20 -14.54 -2.01
CA GLY A 145 51.76 -15.25 -3.22
C GLY A 145 50.27 -15.61 -3.26
N GLU A 146 49.49 -15.30 -2.23
CA GLU A 146 48.05 -15.51 -2.20
C GLU A 146 47.33 -14.41 -2.99
N THR A 147 46.35 -14.77 -3.81
CA THR A 147 45.52 -13.78 -4.52
C THR A 147 44.47 -13.18 -3.58
N THR A 148 44.00 -11.97 -3.91
CA THR A 148 42.93 -11.29 -3.16
C THR A 148 41.68 -12.17 -2.99
N ASP A 149 41.30 -12.92 -4.03
CA ASP A 149 40.15 -13.85 -3.96
C ASP A 149 40.39 -15.03 -3.01
N GLN A 150 41.60 -15.60 -2.99
CA GLN A 150 41.96 -16.67 -2.06
C GLN A 150 41.91 -16.18 -0.60
N TYR A 151 42.43 -14.98 -0.34
CA TYR A 151 42.38 -14.36 0.98
C TYR A 151 40.94 -14.08 1.43
N ARG A 152 40.11 -13.53 0.52
CA ARG A 152 38.67 -13.32 0.77
C ARG A 152 37.94 -14.62 1.09
N ALA A 153 38.23 -15.70 0.37
CA ALA A 153 37.60 -17.00 0.59
C ALA A 153 37.90 -17.55 1.99
N ARG A 154 39.15 -17.41 2.47
CA ARG A 154 39.53 -17.76 3.85
C ARG A 154 38.75 -16.99 4.91
N ILE A 155 38.59 -15.68 4.72
CA ILE A 155 37.80 -14.83 5.63
C ILE A 155 36.34 -15.28 5.64
N GLN A 156 35.76 -15.53 4.46
CA GLN A 156 34.38 -15.99 4.32
C GLN A 156 34.15 -17.36 4.98
N GLN A 157 35.07 -18.31 4.78
CA GLN A 157 35.01 -19.62 5.41
C GLN A 157 35.05 -19.51 6.95
N ALA A 158 35.90 -18.64 7.49
CA ALA A 158 35.97 -18.42 8.93
C ALA A 158 34.67 -17.82 9.50
N ILE A 159 34.00 -16.91 8.77
CA ILE A 159 32.67 -16.40 9.14
C ILE A 159 31.65 -17.54 9.18
N GLU A 160 31.63 -18.41 8.18
CA GLU A 160 30.72 -19.55 8.11
C GLU A 160 30.96 -20.54 9.24
N GLU A 161 32.21 -20.81 9.59
CA GLU A 161 32.59 -21.64 10.73
C GLU A 161 32.14 -21.01 12.05
N GLN A 162 32.35 -19.70 12.24
CA GLN A 162 31.86 -18.99 13.45
C GLN A 162 30.35 -19.09 13.60
N VAL A 163 29.61 -18.93 12.51
CA VAL A 163 28.14 -19.07 12.48
C VAL A 163 27.74 -20.52 12.79
N ARG A 164 28.41 -21.49 12.17
CA ARG A 164 28.14 -22.93 12.38
C ARG A 164 28.38 -23.36 13.84
N PHE A 165 29.43 -22.84 14.47
CA PHE A 165 29.81 -23.22 15.83
C PHE A 165 29.27 -22.27 16.91
N GLY A 166 28.40 -21.31 16.54
CA GLY A 166 27.71 -20.42 17.49
C GLY A 166 28.64 -19.55 18.34
N LYS A 167 29.89 -19.35 17.90
CA LYS A 167 30.88 -18.55 18.63
C LYS A 167 30.64 -17.07 18.30
N VAL A 168 29.52 -16.55 18.78
CA VAL A 168 29.22 -15.12 18.78
C VAL A 168 30.16 -14.49 19.81
N ALA A 169 31.14 -13.73 19.33
CA ALA A 169 31.96 -12.84 20.17
C ALA A 169 31.20 -11.53 20.41
#